data_AF-A0AAU9IX89-F1
#
_entry.id   AF-A0AAU9IX89-F1
#
_cell.length_a   1.000
_cell.length_b   1.000
_cell.length_c   1.000
_cell.angle_alpha   90.00
_cell.angle_beta   90.00
_cell.angle_gamma   90.00
#
_symmetry.space_group_name_H-M   'P 1'
#
loop_
_entity.id
_entity.type
_entity.pdbx_description
1 polymer ?
#
loop_
_entity_poly.entity_id
_entity_poly.type
_entity_poly.pdbx_seq_one_letter_code
_entity_poly.pdbx_strand_id
1 'polypeptide(L)'
;MRKSKFPTSVKADKLYELIFGSEKLKPHISPVLSQLNISIHDIEPKSINDFQTEDSIQEIAELRFNHYQKKRLQKLAEVSKVMLQKYPNESELQDDSNTMSTCDIEAEVQSQLSSEKTKEKRSSLNEMQEKWNKATKLRHKRRQEAADRAVKLIMEHQTHFVEKLKEKEQRTKEHLEMQLEKFNKKQKKLKELELNRKARQGFSSREQSQENYINNSRSISPVNENYHNVSFNTRSKSRLSGDDFDTLIDEKLKQFQIKMDLALQRHQLYNKEKSKTQEKRCYTVMKKREEWDEKRRADEEKTVNALFKLHDSLMQSHYNREEIKKNKKIKLMLDQKKTKSKMILDQQTENWLQIENQMNLKEKKIQDKVEESKMKRMKEVEIKKEKNRLIMNDVIENKRKKEKIDEEKARKIIEEHNKELEELIERKKWMETLDQIARKKENKLILESNKVKTEVSSKMMELHKSLIN
;
A
#
# COMPACT_ATOMS: atom_id res chain seq x y z
N MET A 1 6.88 8.30 39.14
CA MET A 1 5.67 9.11 38.84
C MET A 1 4.65 8.23 38.13
N ARG A 2 3.44 8.04 38.69
CA ARG A 2 2.38 7.26 38.04
C ARG A 2 1.89 8.04 36.81
N LYS A 3 2.03 7.47 35.60
CA LYS A 3 1.51 8.07 34.36
C LYS A 3 -0.02 8.09 34.44
N SER A 4 -0.62 9.28 34.38
CA SER A 4 -2.08 9.45 34.30
C SER A 4 -2.62 8.69 33.07
N LYS A 5 -3.71 7.93 33.26
CA LYS A 5 -4.43 7.24 32.16
C LYS A 5 -5.11 8.22 31.19
N PHE A 6 -5.19 9.51 31.51
CA PHE A 6 -5.90 10.53 30.74
C PHE A 6 -4.97 11.70 30.36
N PRO A 7 -4.26 11.62 29.22
CA PRO A 7 -3.29 12.64 28.81
C PRO A 7 -3.93 14.02 28.55
N THR A 8 -5.24 14.08 28.27
CA THR A 8 -6.01 15.32 28.12
C THR A 8 -6.29 16.02 29.44
N SER A 9 -6.50 15.27 30.55
CA SER A 9 -6.70 15.86 31.88
C SER A 9 -5.44 16.60 32.33
N VAL A 10 -4.28 15.95 32.21
CA VAL A 10 -2.99 16.56 32.61
C VAL A 10 -2.71 17.85 31.84
N LYS A 11 -3.06 17.91 30.55
CA LYS A 11 -2.91 19.12 29.74
C LYS A 11 -3.89 20.23 30.17
N ALA A 12 -5.13 19.88 30.47
CA ALA A 12 -6.14 20.85 30.93
C ALA A 12 -5.78 21.41 32.30
N ASP A 13 -5.28 20.57 33.22
CA ASP A 13 -4.88 20.97 34.56
C ASP A 13 -3.67 21.92 34.52
N LYS A 14 -2.64 21.59 33.73
CA LYS A 14 -1.49 22.49 33.52
C LYS A 14 -1.90 23.83 32.93
N LEU A 15 -2.77 23.84 31.92
CA LEU A 15 -3.22 25.07 31.29
C LEU A 15 -4.10 25.91 32.24
N TYR A 16 -4.90 25.25 33.09
CA TYR A 16 -5.68 25.90 34.13
C TYR A 16 -4.76 26.56 35.17
N GLU A 17 -3.74 25.85 35.66
CA GLU A 17 -2.75 26.39 36.60
C GLU A 17 -1.97 27.57 36.01
N LEU A 18 -1.61 27.52 34.73
CA LEU A 18 -0.93 28.64 34.05
C LEU A 18 -1.80 29.90 33.95
N ILE A 19 -3.09 29.75 33.66
CA ILE A 19 -4.01 30.89 33.50
C ILE A 19 -4.46 31.42 34.87
N PHE A 20 -4.88 30.53 35.78
CA PHE A 20 -5.54 30.88 37.05
C PHE A 20 -4.59 30.89 38.26
N GLY A 21 -3.44 30.22 38.17
CA GLY A 21 -2.41 30.23 39.20
C GLY A 21 -1.51 31.48 39.15
N SER A 22 -1.43 32.16 38.00
CA SER A 22 -0.63 33.38 37.85
C SER A 22 -1.31 34.58 38.53
N GLU A 23 -0.64 35.17 39.53
CA GLU A 23 -1.16 36.33 40.27
C GLU A 23 -1.33 37.58 39.39
N LYS A 24 -0.50 37.72 38.35
CA LYS A 24 -0.55 38.83 37.40
C LYS A 24 -1.80 38.76 36.51
N LEU A 25 -2.24 37.55 36.15
CA LEU A 25 -3.38 37.34 35.25
C LEU A 25 -4.73 37.35 35.98
N LYS A 26 -4.77 37.04 37.27
CA LYS A 26 -6.01 36.97 38.10
C LYS A 26 -6.98 38.14 37.90
N PRO A 27 -6.55 39.42 37.88
CA PRO A 27 -7.46 40.55 37.69
C PRO A 27 -8.16 40.56 36.32
N HIS A 28 -7.55 39.94 35.31
CA HIS A 28 -8.00 39.97 33.92
C HIS A 28 -8.86 38.77 33.51
N ILE A 29 -8.91 37.73 34.36
CA ILE A 29 -9.63 36.48 34.09
C ILE A 29 -11.14 36.70 33.96
N SER A 30 -11.75 37.34 34.96
CA SER A 30 -13.20 37.53 34.98
C SER A 30 -13.71 38.34 33.76
N PRO A 31 -13.06 39.45 33.35
CA PRO A 31 -13.39 40.16 32.11
C PRO A 31 -13.30 39.27 30.85
N VAL A 32 -12.27 38.44 30.72
CA VAL A 32 -12.07 37.57 29.55
C VAL A 32 -13.11 36.46 29.50
N LEU A 33 -13.44 35.85 30.64
CA LEU A 33 -14.49 34.82 30.72
C LEU A 33 -15.87 35.38 30.34
N SER A 34 -16.20 36.57 30.84
CA SER A 34 -17.45 37.28 30.49
C SER A 34 -17.51 37.60 28.99
N GLN A 35 -16.40 38.05 28.39
CA GLN A 35 -16.34 38.33 26.95
C GLN A 35 -16.56 37.07 26.11
N LEU A 36 -15.97 35.95 26.51
CA LEU A 36 -16.10 34.67 25.79
C LEU A 36 -17.41 33.94 26.10
N ASN A 37 -18.23 34.49 27.00
CA ASN A 37 -19.44 33.85 27.52
C ASN A 37 -19.17 32.44 28.07
N ILE A 38 -18.04 32.29 28.78
CA ILE A 38 -17.62 31.03 29.42
C ILE A 38 -17.89 31.14 30.92
N SER A 39 -18.66 30.20 31.45
CA SER A 39 -18.84 30.08 32.91
C SER A 39 -17.59 29.51 33.57
N ILE A 40 -17.24 29.99 34.77
CA ILE A 40 -16.11 29.46 35.56
C ILE A 40 -16.27 27.96 35.84
N HIS A 41 -17.50 27.49 36.07
CA HIS A 41 -17.81 26.07 36.32
C HIS A 41 -17.54 25.14 35.13
N ASP A 42 -17.43 25.70 33.92
CA ASP A 42 -17.12 24.93 32.72
C ASP A 42 -15.63 24.62 32.59
N ILE A 43 -14.78 25.31 33.34
CA ILE A 43 -13.32 25.24 33.24
C ILE A 43 -12.63 24.86 34.55
N GLU A 44 -13.36 24.81 35.66
CA GLU A 44 -12.86 24.33 36.95
C GLU A 44 -12.38 22.87 36.87
N PRO A 45 -11.32 22.50 37.63
CA PRO A 45 -10.93 21.11 37.76
C PRO A 45 -12.04 20.31 38.47
N LYS A 46 -12.48 19.22 37.84
CA LYS A 46 -13.40 18.24 38.43
C LYS A 46 -12.72 16.88 38.49
N SER A 47 -13.16 16.04 39.40
CA SER A 47 -12.76 14.64 39.55
C SER A 47 -13.71 13.71 38.79
N ILE A 48 -13.31 12.46 38.57
CA ILE A 48 -14.19 11.45 37.92
C ILE A 48 -15.46 11.20 38.76
N ASN A 49 -15.35 11.32 40.08
CA ASN A 49 -16.45 11.07 41.02
C ASN A 49 -17.59 12.10 40.85
N ASP A 50 -17.28 13.32 40.40
CA ASP A 50 -18.27 14.37 40.14
C ASP A 50 -19.19 14.05 38.95
N PHE A 51 -18.88 13.01 38.17
CA PHE A 51 -19.65 12.54 37.02
C PHE A 51 -20.34 11.19 37.26
N GLN A 52 -20.21 10.64 38.46
CA GLN A 52 -20.91 9.43 38.88
C GLN A 52 -22.32 9.78 39.36
N THR A 53 -23.31 9.03 38.89
CA THR A 53 -24.68 9.00 39.40
C THR A 53 -24.91 7.65 40.09
N GLU A 54 -25.87 7.54 41.02
CA GLU A 54 -26.12 6.31 41.82
C GLU A 54 -26.22 5.03 40.97
N ASP A 55 -26.71 5.13 39.72
CA ASP A 55 -26.86 4.00 38.79
C ASP A 55 -25.81 3.94 37.64
N SER A 56 -24.81 4.84 37.60
CA SER A 56 -23.87 4.86 36.45
C SER A 56 -22.71 3.88 36.62
N ILE A 57 -22.52 3.02 35.63
CA ILE A 57 -21.32 2.19 35.48
C ILE A 57 -20.08 3.10 35.36
N GLN A 58 -18.99 2.75 36.02
CA GLN A 58 -17.73 3.51 36.07
C GLN A 58 -17.23 3.96 34.69
N GLU A 59 -17.42 3.15 33.66
CA GLU A 59 -17.06 3.44 32.26
C GLU A 59 -17.83 4.64 31.68
N ILE A 60 -19.10 4.82 32.06
CA ILE A 60 -19.92 5.99 31.65
C ILE A 60 -19.42 7.26 32.34
N ALA A 61 -19.05 7.17 33.61
CA ALA A 61 -18.45 8.29 34.35
C ALA A 61 -17.09 8.68 33.72
N GLU A 62 -16.25 7.71 33.33
CA GLU A 62 -15.00 7.97 32.62
C GLU A 62 -15.21 8.62 31.25
N LEU A 63 -16.23 8.22 30.49
CA LEU A 63 -16.57 8.86 29.22
C LEU A 63 -17.07 10.30 29.40
N ARG A 64 -17.93 10.55 30.38
CA ARG A 64 -18.42 11.90 30.72
C ARG A 64 -17.27 12.79 31.18
N PHE A 65 -16.40 12.26 32.03
CA PHE A 65 -15.19 12.93 32.48
C PHE A 65 -14.25 13.28 31.31
N ASN A 66 -13.99 12.34 30.40
CA ASN A 66 -13.13 12.60 29.23
C ASN A 66 -13.73 13.65 28.28
N HIS A 67 -15.04 13.60 28.05
CA HIS A 67 -15.75 14.59 27.25
C HIS A 67 -15.68 15.98 27.89
N TYR A 68 -15.85 16.05 29.22
CA TYR A 68 -15.68 17.27 29.99
C TYR A 68 -14.24 17.80 29.87
N GLN A 69 -13.21 16.98 30.11
CA GLN A 69 -11.81 17.40 30.03
C GLN A 69 -11.43 17.91 28.63
N LYS A 70 -12.00 17.32 27.57
CA LYS A 70 -11.79 17.80 26.19
C LYS A 70 -12.43 19.17 25.95
N LYS A 71 -13.67 19.37 26.39
CA LYS A 71 -14.35 20.68 26.29
C LYS A 71 -13.66 21.74 27.14
N ARG A 72 -13.25 21.37 28.35
CA ARG A 72 -12.48 22.20 29.28
C ARG A 72 -11.18 22.66 28.67
N LEU A 73 -10.39 21.76 28.07
CA LEU A 73 -9.14 22.11 27.39
C LEU A 73 -9.36 23.08 26.22
N GLN A 74 -10.42 22.91 25.42
CA GLN A 74 -10.75 23.82 24.33
C GLN A 74 -11.08 25.22 24.84
N LYS A 75 -11.95 25.31 25.84
CA LYS A 75 -12.31 26.59 26.49
C LYS A 75 -11.10 27.27 27.13
N LEU A 76 -10.25 26.52 27.83
CA LEU A 76 -9.01 27.04 28.42
C LEU A 76 -8.02 27.53 27.36
N ALA A 77 -7.92 26.86 26.21
CA ALA A 77 -7.08 27.30 25.10
C ALA A 77 -7.61 28.60 24.46
N GLU A 78 -8.92 28.76 24.35
CA GLU A 78 -9.55 30.01 23.88
C GLU A 78 -9.30 31.16 24.86
N VAL A 79 -9.46 30.92 26.16
CA VAL A 79 -9.15 31.90 27.20
C VAL A 79 -7.67 32.28 27.15
N SER A 80 -6.76 31.31 27.09
CA SER A 80 -5.31 31.51 26.96
C SER A 80 -4.96 32.37 25.74
N LYS A 81 -5.58 32.09 24.59
CA LYS A 81 -5.35 32.85 23.35
C LYS A 81 -5.77 34.31 23.48
N VAL A 82 -6.94 34.59 24.06
CA VAL A 82 -7.40 35.97 24.26
C VAL A 82 -6.54 36.69 25.30
N MET A 83 -6.12 35.99 26.35
CA MET A 83 -5.19 36.52 27.35
C MET A 83 -3.86 36.93 26.73
N LEU A 84 -3.26 36.06 25.91
CA LEU A 84 -2.03 36.35 25.18
C LEU A 84 -2.15 37.52 24.21
N GLN A 85 -3.31 37.68 23.56
CA GLN A 85 -3.56 38.77 22.63
C GLN A 85 -3.77 40.12 23.32
N LYS A 86 -4.46 40.14 24.47
CA LYS A 86 -4.82 41.38 25.17
C LYS A 86 -3.78 41.83 26.19
N TYR A 87 -3.07 40.88 26.80
CA TYR A 87 -2.11 41.14 27.88
C TYR A 87 -0.75 40.49 27.56
N PRO A 88 -0.12 40.85 26.42
CA PRO A 88 1.11 40.18 25.96
C PRO A 88 2.29 40.37 26.92
N ASN A 89 2.32 41.46 27.70
CA ASN A 89 3.42 41.80 28.62
C ASN A 89 3.26 41.23 30.02
N GLU A 90 2.07 40.71 30.36
CA GLU A 90 1.74 40.15 31.67
C GLU A 90 1.63 38.62 31.62
N SER A 91 1.79 38.05 30.43
CA SER A 91 1.53 36.66 30.12
C SER A 91 2.83 35.84 30.11
N GLU A 92 3.04 35.06 31.16
CA GLU A 92 4.04 33.99 31.22
C GLU A 92 3.71 32.82 30.24
N LEU A 93 2.64 32.94 29.44
CA LEU A 93 2.19 31.94 28.47
C LEU A 93 3.00 31.96 27.15
N GLN A 94 4.05 32.78 27.00
CA GLN A 94 4.80 32.92 25.75
C GLN A 94 5.81 31.78 25.47
N ASP A 95 6.35 31.10 26.49
CA ASP A 95 7.45 30.14 26.30
C ASP A 95 7.04 28.72 25.86
N ASP A 96 5.75 28.36 25.90
CA ASP A 96 5.29 26.99 25.58
C ASP A 96 4.38 26.88 24.35
N SER A 97 4.14 27.97 23.62
CA SER A 97 3.33 27.89 22.38
C SER A 97 4.07 27.21 21.22
N ASN A 98 5.42 27.19 21.25
CA ASN A 98 6.25 26.52 20.25
C ASN A 98 6.58 25.05 20.56
N THR A 99 6.47 24.61 21.81
CA THR A 99 6.72 23.21 22.25
C THR A 99 5.45 22.32 22.21
N MET A 100 4.29 22.89 21.89
CA MET A 100 3.03 22.17 21.68
C MET A 100 2.64 22.05 20.20
N SER A 101 3.58 22.29 19.28
CA SER A 101 3.49 21.89 17.87
C SER A 101 4.20 20.55 17.66
N THR A 102 3.61 19.67 16.87
CA THR A 102 3.94 18.24 16.69
C THR A 102 5.31 17.92 16.04
N CYS A 103 6.31 18.80 16.14
CA CYS A 103 7.59 18.66 15.41
C CYS A 103 8.80 18.23 16.26
N ASP A 104 8.67 18.06 17.58
CA ASP A 104 9.84 17.81 18.44
C ASP A 104 10.41 16.38 18.39
N ILE A 105 9.74 15.43 17.71
CA ILE A 105 10.32 14.10 17.46
C ILE A 105 11.44 14.18 16.40
N GLU A 106 11.37 15.13 15.45
CA GLU A 106 12.37 15.26 14.39
C GLU A 106 13.66 15.90 14.90
N ALA A 107 13.57 16.86 15.82
CA ALA A 107 14.71 17.52 16.45
C ALA A 107 15.46 16.58 17.43
N GLU A 108 14.74 15.78 18.21
CA GLU A 108 15.34 14.86 19.16
C GLU A 108 16.01 13.64 18.47
N VAL A 109 15.47 13.20 17.33
CA VAL A 109 16.10 12.18 16.48
C VAL A 109 17.33 12.73 15.73
N GLN A 110 17.33 14.00 15.30
CA GLN A 110 18.50 14.64 14.67
C GLN A 110 19.65 14.89 15.66
N SER A 111 19.34 15.19 16.91
CA SER A 111 20.30 15.32 18.01
C SER A 111 20.99 13.98 18.31
N GLN A 112 20.25 12.88 18.32
CA GLN A 112 20.83 11.54 18.59
C GLN A 112 21.62 10.95 17.41
N LEU A 113 21.40 11.42 16.18
CA LEU A 113 22.10 10.92 14.97
C LEU A 113 23.43 11.65 14.67
N SER A 114 23.73 12.74 15.37
CA SER A 114 24.93 13.56 15.11
C SER A 114 26.14 13.18 15.98
N SER A 115 25.99 12.25 16.94
CA SER A 115 27.07 11.70 17.76
C SER A 115 27.47 10.29 17.32
N GLU A 116 28.31 10.16 16.29
CA GLU A 116 29.46 9.23 16.20
C GLU A 116 29.92 9.02 14.74
N LYS A 117 31.21 9.29 14.52
CA LYS A 117 31.88 9.33 13.21
C LYS A 117 32.46 7.97 12.83
N THR A 118 32.24 7.54 11.57
CA THR A 118 33.26 6.96 10.68
C THR A 118 32.94 7.29 9.21
N LYS A 119 33.96 7.46 8.35
CA LYS A 119 33.81 7.92 6.95
C LYS A 119 33.02 6.95 6.05
N GLU A 120 33.05 5.65 6.31
CA GLU A 120 32.24 4.64 5.59
C GLU A 120 30.76 4.69 5.95
N LYS A 121 30.42 4.98 7.21
CA LYS A 121 29.02 5.17 7.61
C LYS A 121 28.40 6.42 7.00
N ARG A 122 29.19 7.45 6.65
CA ARG A 122 28.70 8.70 6.03
C ARG A 122 28.10 8.51 4.63
N SER A 123 28.63 7.60 3.80
CA SER A 123 28.03 7.33 2.48
C SER A 123 26.73 6.53 2.62
N SER A 124 26.70 5.54 3.52
CA SER A 124 25.49 4.79 3.90
C SER A 124 24.42 5.70 4.52
N LEU A 125 24.83 6.68 5.34
CA LEU A 125 23.93 7.68 5.90
C LEU A 125 23.39 8.61 4.83
N ASN A 126 24.22 9.07 3.90
CA ASN A 126 23.78 9.90 2.78
C ASN A 126 22.80 9.15 1.86
N GLU A 127 23.03 7.87 1.59
CA GLU A 127 22.07 7.04 0.85
C GLU A 127 20.76 6.82 1.62
N MET A 128 20.83 6.57 2.93
CA MET A 128 19.64 6.47 3.76
C MET A 128 18.89 7.79 3.84
N GLN A 129 19.59 8.91 3.90
CA GLN A 129 19.01 10.24 3.95
C GLN A 129 18.39 10.64 2.61
N GLU A 130 18.98 10.28 1.47
CA GLU A 130 18.33 10.40 0.16
C GLU A 130 17.08 9.53 0.04
N LYS A 131 17.14 8.27 0.49
CA LYS A 131 15.98 7.37 0.51
C LYS A 131 14.88 7.91 1.41
N TRP A 132 15.25 8.44 2.57
CA TRP A 132 14.33 9.07 3.51
C TRP A 132 13.69 10.33 2.92
N ASN A 133 14.49 11.23 2.32
CA ASN A 133 14.02 12.44 1.63
C ASN A 133 13.08 12.11 0.45
N LYS A 134 13.37 11.05 -0.32
CA LYS A 134 12.47 10.55 -1.37
C LYS A 134 11.17 10.01 -0.77
N ALA A 135 11.25 9.27 0.34
CA ALA A 135 10.07 8.72 1.01
C ALA A 135 9.20 9.81 1.66
N THR A 136 9.79 10.85 2.27
CA THR A 136 9.06 12.00 2.83
C THR A 136 8.43 12.84 1.73
N LYS A 137 9.15 13.15 0.63
CA LYS A 137 8.55 13.82 -0.54
C LYS A 137 7.37 13.03 -1.12
N LEU A 138 7.52 11.71 -1.27
CA LEU A 138 6.43 10.85 -1.76
C LEU A 138 5.25 10.80 -0.78
N ARG A 139 5.50 10.77 0.53
CA ARG A 139 4.45 10.88 1.55
C ARG A 139 3.73 12.22 1.47
N HIS A 140 4.47 13.31 1.29
CA HIS A 140 3.89 14.65 1.23
C HIS A 140 3.01 14.81 -0.01
N LYS A 141 3.48 14.32 -1.17
CA LYS A 141 2.71 14.25 -2.41
C LYS A 141 1.41 13.45 -2.22
N ARG A 142 1.48 12.26 -1.60
CA ARG A 142 0.27 11.45 -1.31
C ARG A 142 -0.69 12.12 -0.34
N ARG A 143 -0.20 12.88 0.65
CA ARG A 143 -1.04 13.67 1.56
C ARG A 143 -1.74 14.81 0.81
N GLN A 144 -1.02 15.50 -0.07
CA GLN A 144 -1.57 16.54 -0.93
C GLN A 144 -2.69 15.96 -1.81
N GLU A 145 -2.42 14.87 -2.53
CA GLU A 145 -3.40 14.19 -3.40
C GLU A 145 -4.61 13.63 -2.63
N ALA A 146 -4.45 13.28 -1.35
CA ALA A 146 -5.56 12.86 -0.50
C ALA A 146 -6.39 14.06 -0.02
N ALA A 147 -5.74 15.18 0.31
CA ALA A 147 -6.41 16.43 0.65
C ALA A 147 -7.20 16.97 -0.55
N ASP A 148 -6.61 16.99 -1.75
CA ASP A 148 -7.28 17.43 -2.98
C ASP A 148 -8.51 16.58 -3.30
N ARG A 149 -8.41 15.24 -3.12
CA ARG A 149 -9.56 14.33 -3.25
C ARG A 149 -10.65 14.60 -2.21
N ALA A 150 -10.27 14.90 -0.97
CA ALA A 150 -11.22 15.23 0.09
C ALA A 150 -11.95 16.55 -0.19
N VAL A 151 -11.22 17.58 -0.64
CA VAL A 151 -11.81 18.87 -1.06
C VAL A 151 -12.80 18.68 -2.20
N LYS A 152 -12.43 17.89 -3.22
CA LYS A 152 -13.32 17.59 -4.34
C LYS A 152 -14.61 16.90 -3.90
N LEU A 153 -14.50 15.89 -3.03
CA LEU A 153 -15.66 15.19 -2.44
C LEU A 153 -16.56 16.12 -1.63
N ILE A 154 -15.98 17.04 -0.84
CA ILE A 154 -16.73 18.04 -0.07
C ILE A 154 -17.49 18.98 -1.00
N MET A 155 -16.87 19.45 -2.08
CA MET A 155 -17.53 20.31 -3.07
C MET A 155 -18.68 19.58 -3.77
N GLU A 156 -18.48 18.33 -4.19
CA GLU A 156 -19.54 17.50 -4.81
C GLU A 156 -20.70 17.25 -3.85
N HIS A 157 -20.43 17.04 -2.56
CA HIS A 157 -21.48 16.91 -1.54
C HIS A 157 -22.25 18.22 -1.32
N GLN A 158 -21.54 19.36 -1.34
CA GLN A 158 -22.15 20.68 -1.19
C GLN A 158 -23.04 21.03 -2.39
N THR A 159 -22.62 20.76 -3.62
CA THR A 159 -23.44 21.01 -4.81
C THR A 159 -24.70 20.16 -4.81
N HIS A 160 -24.57 18.85 -4.54
CA HIS A 160 -25.73 17.95 -4.44
C HIS A 160 -26.68 18.34 -3.29
N PHE A 161 -26.16 18.86 -2.17
CA PHE A 161 -27.00 19.37 -1.09
C PHE A 161 -27.77 20.62 -1.50
N VAL A 162 -27.14 21.55 -2.23
CA VAL A 162 -27.79 22.76 -2.77
C VAL A 162 -28.89 22.38 -3.78
N GLU A 163 -28.65 21.40 -4.65
CA GLU A 163 -29.67 20.88 -5.57
C GLU A 163 -30.89 20.33 -4.82
N LYS A 164 -30.67 19.52 -3.78
CA LYS A 164 -31.77 19.02 -2.93
C LYS A 164 -32.54 20.12 -2.22
N LEU A 165 -31.87 21.19 -1.79
CA LEU A 165 -32.55 22.35 -1.21
C LEU A 165 -33.42 23.06 -2.24
N LYS A 166 -32.91 23.26 -3.46
CA LYS A 166 -33.69 23.86 -4.57
C LYS A 166 -34.91 23.01 -4.94
N GLU A 167 -34.76 21.69 -5.04
CA GLU A 167 -35.90 20.78 -5.28
C GLU A 167 -36.95 20.86 -4.17
N LYS A 168 -36.51 20.95 -2.91
CA LYS A 168 -37.42 21.08 -1.77
C LYS A 168 -38.15 22.43 -1.80
N GLU A 169 -37.44 23.51 -2.12
CA GLU A 169 -38.02 24.84 -2.27
C GLU A 169 -39.06 24.88 -3.40
N GLN A 170 -38.75 24.27 -4.55
CA GLN A 170 -39.66 24.11 -5.68
C GLN A 170 -40.95 23.38 -5.27
N ARG A 171 -40.84 22.21 -4.62
CA ARG A 171 -42.01 21.45 -4.13
C ARG A 171 -42.84 22.23 -3.11
N THR A 172 -42.18 23.02 -2.28
CA THR A 172 -42.85 23.86 -1.27
C THR A 172 -43.63 24.99 -1.94
N LYS A 173 -43.05 25.60 -2.98
CA LYS A 173 -43.71 26.63 -3.79
C LYS A 173 -44.94 26.10 -4.51
N GLU A 174 -44.83 24.95 -5.19
CA GLU A 174 -45.96 24.27 -5.83
C GLU A 174 -47.08 23.92 -4.84
N HIS A 175 -46.71 23.47 -3.63
CA HIS A 175 -47.69 23.20 -2.59
C HIS A 175 -48.42 24.47 -2.11
N LEU A 176 -47.69 25.58 -1.94
CA LEU A 176 -48.28 26.86 -1.55
C LEU A 176 -49.21 27.42 -2.63
N GLU A 177 -48.84 27.33 -3.90
CA GLU A 177 -49.70 27.73 -5.03
C GLU A 177 -51.00 26.93 -5.06
N MET A 178 -50.93 25.61 -4.84
CA MET A 178 -52.11 24.75 -4.74
C MET A 178 -53.01 25.10 -3.54
N GLN A 179 -52.43 25.44 -2.38
CA GLN A 179 -53.19 25.89 -1.20
C GLN A 179 -53.88 27.23 -1.46
N LEU A 180 -53.19 28.16 -2.13
CA LEU A 180 -53.75 29.46 -2.52
C LEU A 180 -54.92 29.30 -3.48
N GLU A 181 -54.81 28.40 -4.46
CA GLU A 181 -55.88 28.09 -5.40
C GLU A 181 -57.11 27.49 -4.69
N LYS A 182 -56.89 26.55 -3.74
CA LYS A 182 -57.96 25.99 -2.90
C LYS A 182 -58.64 27.06 -2.04
N PHE A 183 -57.86 27.98 -1.47
CA PHE A 183 -58.39 29.10 -0.69
C PHE A 183 -59.25 30.03 -1.57
N ASN A 184 -58.76 30.39 -2.76
CA ASN A 184 -59.49 31.23 -3.71
C ASN A 184 -60.79 30.58 -4.19
N LYS A 185 -60.79 29.26 -4.44
CA LYS A 185 -62.03 28.50 -4.76
C LYS A 185 -63.03 28.54 -3.61
N LYS A 186 -62.59 28.40 -2.35
CA LYS A 186 -63.46 28.53 -1.18
C LYS A 186 -64.04 29.93 -1.02
N GLN A 187 -63.22 30.97 -1.21
CA GLN A 187 -63.65 32.37 -1.20
C GLN A 187 -64.74 32.64 -2.24
N LYS A 188 -64.58 32.16 -3.48
CA LYS A 188 -65.61 32.31 -4.52
C LYS A 188 -66.93 31.65 -4.13
N LYS A 189 -66.90 30.40 -3.64
CA LYS A 189 -68.11 29.69 -3.16
C LYS A 189 -68.80 30.42 -2.02
N LEU A 190 -68.05 30.99 -1.08
CA LEU A 190 -68.63 31.77 0.02
C LEU A 190 -69.31 33.04 -0.48
N LYS A 191 -68.70 33.76 -1.44
CA LYS A 191 -69.33 34.94 -2.07
C LYS A 191 -70.62 34.57 -2.82
N GLU A 192 -70.62 33.46 -3.56
CA GLU A 192 -71.83 32.96 -4.23
C GLU A 192 -72.93 32.57 -3.24
N LEU A 193 -72.59 31.91 -2.13
CA LEU A 193 -73.55 31.58 -1.08
C LEU A 193 -74.11 32.84 -0.39
N GLU A 194 -73.28 33.85 -0.17
CA GLU A 194 -73.73 35.12 0.42
C GLU A 194 -74.66 35.89 -0.53
N LEU A 195 -74.34 35.94 -1.83
CA LEU A 195 -75.21 36.50 -2.86
C LEU A 195 -76.55 35.75 -2.93
N ASN A 196 -76.54 34.42 -2.90
CA ASN A 196 -77.75 33.60 -2.87
C ASN A 196 -78.57 33.82 -1.60
N ARG A 197 -77.92 34.02 -0.45
CA ARG A 197 -78.61 34.33 0.81
C ARG A 197 -79.26 35.71 0.78
N LYS A 198 -78.58 36.72 0.24
CA LYS A 198 -79.13 38.08 0.04
C LYS A 198 -80.29 38.07 -0.95
N ALA A 199 -80.19 37.31 -2.04
CA ALA A 199 -81.29 37.11 -2.98
C ALA A 199 -82.51 36.49 -2.28
N ARG A 200 -82.32 35.41 -1.50
CA ARG A 200 -83.40 34.76 -0.73
C ARG A 200 -84.04 35.67 0.33
N GLN A 201 -83.27 36.54 0.98
CA GLN A 201 -83.83 37.54 1.89
C GLN A 201 -84.69 38.58 1.16
N GLY A 202 -84.32 38.96 -0.07
CA GLY A 202 -85.15 39.83 -0.92
C GLY A 202 -86.44 39.16 -1.41
N PHE A 203 -86.44 37.83 -1.59
CA PHE A 203 -87.66 37.07 -1.90
C PHE A 203 -88.57 36.91 -0.68
N SER A 204 -88.04 36.59 0.50
CA SER A 204 -88.89 36.43 1.70
C SER A 204 -89.51 37.74 2.17
N SER A 205 -88.83 38.89 1.99
CA SER A 205 -89.44 40.19 2.28
C SER A 205 -90.56 40.52 1.29
N ARG A 206 -90.47 40.07 0.03
CA ARG A 206 -91.48 40.34 -1.01
C ARG A 206 -92.67 39.40 -0.90
N GLU A 207 -92.44 38.13 -0.53
CA GLU A 207 -93.50 37.16 -0.21
C GLU A 207 -94.25 37.53 1.07
N GLN A 208 -93.57 37.98 2.13
CA GLN A 208 -94.25 38.52 3.33
C GLN A 208 -95.05 39.79 3.03
N SER A 209 -94.56 40.65 2.12
CA SER A 209 -95.30 41.85 1.69
C SER A 209 -96.55 41.49 0.88
N GLN A 210 -96.47 40.46 0.01
CA GLN A 210 -97.60 39.98 -0.77
C GLN A 210 -98.61 39.18 0.06
N GLU A 211 -98.16 38.33 0.98
CA GLU A 211 -99.04 37.63 1.94
C GLU A 211 -99.76 38.62 2.85
N ASN A 212 -99.11 39.68 3.33
CA ASN A 212 -99.77 40.73 4.09
C ASN A 212 -100.80 41.51 3.24
N TYR A 213 -100.56 41.70 1.95
CA TYR A 213 -101.52 42.35 1.04
C TYR A 213 -102.72 41.45 0.72
N ILE A 214 -102.50 40.14 0.57
CA ILE A 214 -103.54 39.14 0.29
C ILE A 214 -104.39 38.86 1.54
N ASN A 215 -103.77 38.82 2.72
CA ASN A 215 -104.50 38.62 3.98
C ASN A 215 -105.28 39.87 4.41
N ASN A 216 -104.78 41.08 4.13
CA ASN A 216 -105.54 42.32 4.39
C ASN A 216 -106.69 42.57 3.41
N SER A 217 -106.72 41.91 2.24
CA SER A 217 -107.76 42.13 1.22
C SER A 217 -108.91 41.10 1.25
N ARG A 218 -108.85 40.08 2.11
CA ARG A 218 -109.92 39.06 2.27
C ARG A 218 -110.75 39.14 3.55
N SER A 219 -110.49 40.12 4.42
CA SER A 219 -111.30 40.35 5.61
C SER A 219 -111.44 41.85 5.89
N ILE A 220 -112.17 42.55 5.03
CA ILE A 220 -112.71 43.88 5.34
C ILE A 220 -114.11 43.66 5.92
N SER A 221 -114.16 43.58 7.25
CA SER A 221 -115.29 44.06 8.04
C SER A 221 -114.70 45.15 8.96
N PRO A 222 -115.25 46.37 8.98
CA PRO A 222 -114.57 47.52 9.56
C PRO A 222 -114.75 47.49 11.08
N VAL A 223 -113.75 47.00 11.82
CA VAL A 223 -113.74 47.13 13.28
C VAL A 223 -112.32 47.38 13.80
N ASN A 224 -112.16 48.56 14.41
CA ASN A 224 -111.11 48.98 15.33
C ASN A 224 -109.67 49.07 14.82
N GLU A 225 -109.37 50.21 14.20
CA GLU A 225 -108.12 50.93 14.46
C GLU A 225 -108.04 51.31 15.94
N ASN A 226 -107.45 50.46 16.75
CA ASN A 226 -106.89 50.82 18.05
C ASN A 226 -105.94 49.70 18.43
N TYR A 227 -104.63 49.93 18.37
CA TYR A 227 -103.55 49.30 19.17
C TYR A 227 -102.18 49.47 18.48
N HIS A 228 -101.86 50.66 17.96
CA HIS A 228 -100.47 51.06 17.72
C HIS A 228 -100.37 52.58 17.77
N ASN A 229 -100.54 53.15 18.96
CA ASN A 229 -100.02 54.46 19.35
C ASN A 229 -100.31 54.67 20.84
N VAL A 230 -99.58 53.98 21.73
CA VAL A 230 -99.45 54.49 23.09
C VAL A 230 -98.31 55.51 23.06
N SER A 231 -98.68 56.70 22.60
CA SER A 231 -98.00 57.93 22.95
C SER A 231 -97.93 58.02 24.48
N PHE A 232 -96.81 58.53 24.99
CA PHE A 232 -96.68 58.93 26.39
C PHE A 232 -97.69 60.03 26.68
N ASN A 233 -98.91 59.65 27.09
CA ASN A 233 -99.92 60.60 27.51
C ASN A 233 -99.67 60.95 28.98
N THR A 234 -98.97 62.05 29.18
CA THR A 234 -98.77 62.71 30.47
C THR A 234 -100.03 63.46 30.86
N ARG A 235 -101.08 62.75 31.31
CA ARG A 235 -102.13 63.25 32.23
C ARG A 235 -103.32 62.29 32.29
N SER A 236 -103.28 61.38 33.25
CA SER A 236 -104.49 60.93 33.95
C SER A 236 -104.09 60.54 35.38
N LYS A 237 -104.11 61.51 36.30
CA LYS A 237 -104.28 61.18 37.73
C LYS A 237 -105.73 60.76 37.92
N SER A 238 -106.08 59.55 37.49
CA SER A 238 -107.28 58.87 38.00
C SER A 238 -106.89 58.24 39.33
N ARG A 239 -107.69 58.52 40.36
CA ARG A 239 -107.60 57.87 41.67
C ARG A 239 -107.71 56.35 41.45
N LEU A 240 -106.58 55.66 41.42
CA LEU A 240 -106.53 54.21 41.56
C LEU A 240 -106.96 53.92 43.00
N SER A 241 -107.97 53.07 43.15
CA SER A 241 -108.32 52.51 44.45
C SER A 241 -107.14 51.68 44.96
N GLY A 242 -107.02 51.45 46.28
CA GLY A 242 -105.89 50.71 46.87
C GLY A 242 -105.59 49.39 46.16
N ASP A 243 -106.65 48.70 45.72
CA ASP A 243 -106.57 47.40 45.03
C ASP A 243 -105.94 47.50 43.62
N ASP A 244 -106.14 48.60 42.88
CA ASP A 244 -105.58 48.76 41.52
C ASP A 244 -104.08 49.08 41.54
N PHE A 245 -103.59 49.73 42.61
CA PHE A 245 -102.17 50.06 42.77
C PHE A 245 -101.35 48.81 43.13
N ASP A 246 -101.89 47.96 44.00
CA ASP A 246 -101.29 46.67 44.35
C ASP A 246 -101.21 45.73 43.13
N THR A 247 -102.26 45.74 42.28
CA THR A 247 -102.25 44.98 41.03
C THR A 247 -101.14 45.42 40.06
N LEU A 248 -100.88 46.74 39.98
CA LEU A 248 -99.79 47.29 39.15
C LEU A 248 -98.41 46.93 39.71
N ILE A 249 -98.25 46.93 41.04
CA ILE A 249 -97.01 46.50 41.70
C ILE A 249 -96.74 45.03 41.40
N ASP A 250 -97.75 44.17 41.54
CA ASP A 250 -97.64 42.74 41.26
C ASP A 250 -97.29 42.46 39.79
N GLU A 251 -97.86 43.22 38.85
CA GLU A 251 -97.51 43.09 37.43
C GLU A 251 -96.06 43.51 37.16
N LYS A 252 -95.57 44.57 37.82
CA LYS A 252 -94.18 45.01 37.72
C LYS A 252 -93.21 44.03 38.37
N LEU A 253 -93.56 43.44 39.51
CA LEU A 253 -92.77 42.40 40.16
C LEU A 253 -92.70 41.14 39.30
N LYS A 254 -93.81 40.72 38.68
CA LYS A 254 -93.83 39.61 37.70
C LYS A 254 -92.95 39.90 36.49
N GLN A 255 -93.02 41.10 35.92
CA GLN A 255 -92.15 41.51 34.80
C GLN A 255 -90.66 41.51 35.21
N PHE A 256 -90.35 41.92 36.44
CA PHE A 256 -88.98 41.88 36.96
C PHE A 256 -88.49 40.43 37.15
N GLN A 257 -89.32 39.57 37.72
CA GLN A 257 -89.02 38.14 37.89
C GLN A 257 -88.76 37.45 36.55
N ILE A 258 -89.61 37.68 35.54
CA ILE A 258 -89.42 37.12 34.20
C ILE A 258 -88.08 37.57 33.58
N LYS A 259 -87.69 38.84 33.77
CA LYS A 259 -86.39 39.35 33.29
C LYS A 259 -85.23 38.71 34.04
N MET A 260 -85.35 38.50 35.35
CA MET A 260 -84.36 37.81 36.17
C MET A 260 -84.18 36.35 35.73
N ASP A 261 -85.28 35.62 35.54
CA ASP A 261 -85.25 34.22 35.12
C ASP A 261 -84.63 34.07 33.73
N LEU A 262 -84.94 34.98 32.80
CA LEU A 262 -84.34 35.00 31.47
C LEU A 262 -82.83 35.30 31.53
N ALA A 263 -82.39 36.20 32.40
CA ALA A 263 -80.98 36.48 32.62
C ALA A 263 -80.25 35.27 33.21
N LEU A 264 -80.87 34.56 34.15
CA LEU A 264 -80.32 33.36 34.77
C LEU A 264 -80.19 32.20 33.76
N GLN A 265 -81.20 31.99 32.91
CA GLN A 265 -81.13 31.01 31.81
C GLN A 265 -80.00 31.34 30.82
N ARG A 266 -79.85 32.62 30.44
CA ARG A 266 -78.73 33.06 29.57
C ARG A 266 -77.37 32.79 30.21
N HIS A 267 -77.23 33.05 31.51
CA HIS A 267 -75.98 32.79 32.22
C HIS A 267 -75.66 31.28 32.31
N GLN A 268 -76.66 30.44 32.57
CA GLN A 268 -76.50 28.98 32.57
C GLN A 268 -76.08 28.44 31.18
N LEU A 269 -76.68 28.93 30.10
CA LEU A 269 -76.30 28.58 28.73
C LEU A 269 -74.86 28.99 28.42
N TYR A 270 -74.46 30.20 28.81
CA TYR A 270 -73.07 30.65 28.66
C TYR A 270 -72.08 29.74 29.38
N ASN A 271 -72.37 29.36 30.63
CA ASN A 271 -71.50 28.45 31.39
C ASN A 271 -71.40 27.07 30.73
N LYS A 272 -72.50 26.55 30.20
CA LYS A 272 -72.54 25.27 29.46
C LYS A 272 -71.71 25.34 28.17
N GLU A 273 -71.81 26.42 27.40
CA GLU A 273 -71.00 26.63 26.19
C GLU A 273 -69.52 26.83 26.50
N LYS A 274 -69.20 27.56 27.58
CA LYS A 274 -67.83 27.75 28.07
C LYS A 274 -67.18 26.41 28.41
N SER A 275 -67.88 25.53 29.13
CA SER A 275 -67.40 24.17 29.46
C SER A 275 -67.12 23.34 28.20
N LYS A 276 -68.08 23.29 27.26
CA LYS A 276 -67.90 22.58 25.98
C LYS A 276 -66.70 23.09 25.18
N THR A 277 -66.46 24.40 25.20
CA THR A 277 -65.34 25.02 24.49
C THR A 277 -64.01 24.67 25.17
N GLN A 278 -63.98 24.62 26.50
CA GLN A 278 -62.82 24.18 27.26
C GLN A 278 -62.48 22.71 27.01
N GLU A 279 -63.47 21.82 27.01
CA GLU A 279 -63.28 20.40 26.67
C GLU A 279 -62.69 20.22 25.26
N LYS A 280 -63.21 20.94 24.26
CA LYS A 280 -62.65 20.93 22.89
C LYS A 280 -61.19 21.39 22.85
N ARG A 281 -60.83 22.42 23.63
CA ARG A 281 -59.44 22.89 23.74
C ARG A 281 -58.55 21.84 24.37
N CYS A 282 -58.98 21.23 25.47
CA CYS A 282 -58.25 20.15 26.14
C CYS A 282 -58.00 18.96 25.20
N TYR A 283 -59.03 18.49 24.49
CA TYR A 283 -58.91 17.41 23.52
C TYR A 283 -57.94 17.76 22.37
N THR A 284 -58.01 19.00 21.86
CA THR A 284 -57.10 19.47 20.80
C THR A 284 -55.65 19.50 21.27
N VAL A 285 -55.39 19.92 22.51
CA VAL A 285 -54.04 19.94 23.10
C VAL A 285 -53.53 18.52 23.30
N MET A 286 -54.36 17.60 23.82
CA MET A 286 -53.97 16.19 23.98
C MET A 286 -53.62 15.56 22.63
N LYS A 287 -54.47 15.72 21.61
CA LYS A 287 -54.21 15.20 20.26
C LYS A 287 -52.90 15.72 19.67
N LYS A 288 -52.61 17.02 19.83
CA LYS A 288 -51.33 17.60 19.38
C LYS A 288 -50.12 17.06 20.16
N ARG A 289 -50.28 16.74 21.44
CA ARG A 289 -49.21 16.09 22.23
C ARG A 289 -48.97 14.67 21.75
N GLU A 290 -50.02 13.89 21.52
CA GLU A 290 -49.91 12.53 20.97
C GLU A 290 -49.23 12.52 19.60
N GLU A 291 -49.65 13.40 18.67
CA GLU A 291 -49.01 13.56 17.36
C GLU A 291 -47.52 13.95 17.49
N TRP A 292 -47.18 14.80 18.47
CA TRP A 292 -45.80 15.21 18.71
C TRP A 292 -44.96 14.08 19.31
N ASP A 293 -45.50 13.31 20.26
CA ASP A 293 -44.82 12.16 20.87
C ASP A 293 -44.65 11.01 19.87
N GLU A 294 -45.62 10.77 18.99
CA GLU A 294 -45.50 9.80 17.91
C GLU A 294 -44.43 10.21 16.90
N LYS A 295 -44.39 11.49 16.52
CA LYS A 295 -43.31 12.02 15.67
C LYS A 295 -41.95 11.90 16.32
N ARG A 296 -41.85 12.20 17.63
CA ARG A 296 -40.60 12.08 18.40
C ARG A 296 -40.11 10.63 18.43
N ARG A 297 -41.00 9.66 18.70
CA ARG A 297 -40.68 8.23 18.64
C ARG A 297 -40.19 7.78 17.27
N ALA A 298 -40.84 8.23 16.19
CA ALA A 298 -40.40 7.90 14.84
C ALA A 298 -39.02 8.50 14.50
N ASP A 299 -38.71 9.71 14.99
CA ASP A 299 -37.40 10.34 14.78
C ASP A 299 -36.32 9.69 15.65
N GLU A 300 -36.64 9.27 16.88
CA GLU A 300 -35.78 8.45 17.74
C GLU A 300 -35.45 7.11 17.07
N GLU A 301 -36.45 6.39 16.56
CA GLU A 301 -36.27 5.11 15.87
C GLU A 301 -35.39 5.24 14.62
N LYS A 302 -35.59 6.29 13.80
CA LYS A 302 -34.71 6.58 12.66
C LYS A 302 -33.28 6.83 13.09
N THR A 303 -33.09 7.55 14.19
CA THR A 303 -31.76 7.86 14.73
C THR A 303 -31.08 6.60 15.22
N VAL A 304 -31.80 5.73 15.95
CA VAL A 304 -31.31 4.43 16.40
C VAL A 304 -30.93 3.53 15.23
N ASN A 305 -31.78 3.44 14.20
CA ASN A 305 -31.48 2.67 12.99
C ASN A 305 -30.27 3.21 12.22
N ALA A 306 -30.07 4.54 12.19
CA ALA A 306 -28.88 5.13 11.60
C ALA A 306 -27.60 4.78 12.40
N LEU A 307 -27.69 4.75 13.74
CA LEU A 307 -26.59 4.34 14.61
C LEU A 307 -26.24 2.85 14.41
N PHE A 308 -27.23 1.96 14.28
CA PHE A 308 -26.98 0.55 13.98
C PHE A 308 -26.28 0.36 12.63
N LYS A 309 -26.74 1.03 11.58
CA LYS A 309 -26.08 0.98 10.25
C LYS A 309 -24.64 1.50 10.30
N LEU A 310 -24.39 2.55 11.07
CA LEU A 310 -23.04 3.08 11.28
C LEU A 310 -22.16 2.09 12.05
N HIS A 311 -22.71 1.45 13.08
CA HIS A 311 -22.03 0.40 13.83
C HIS A 311 -21.65 -0.79 12.94
N ASP A 312 -22.57 -1.30 12.12
CA ASP A 312 -22.30 -2.41 11.20
C ASP A 312 -21.22 -2.05 10.19
N SER A 313 -21.26 -0.83 9.65
CA SER A 313 -20.23 -0.32 8.74
C SER A 313 -18.86 -0.23 9.42
N LEU A 314 -18.80 0.21 10.68
CA LEU A 314 -17.56 0.27 11.46
C LEU A 314 -17.02 -1.14 11.74
N MET A 315 -17.88 -2.08 12.11
CA MET A 315 -17.50 -3.47 12.35
C MET A 315 -16.95 -4.14 11.09
N GLN A 316 -17.59 -3.91 9.93
CA GLN A 316 -17.11 -4.44 8.66
C GLN A 316 -15.80 -3.80 8.22
N SER A 317 -15.62 -2.49 8.45
CA SER A 317 -14.33 -1.81 8.25
C SER A 317 -13.23 -2.39 9.13
N HIS A 318 -13.53 -2.68 10.40
CA HIS A 318 -12.59 -3.33 11.32
C HIS A 318 -12.22 -4.74 10.85
N TYR A 319 -13.20 -5.53 10.44
CA TYR A 319 -12.98 -6.87 9.87
C TYR A 319 -12.08 -6.82 8.64
N ASN A 320 -12.41 -5.95 7.67
CA ASN A 320 -11.61 -5.76 6.46
C ASN A 320 -10.17 -5.31 6.79
N ARG A 321 -9.99 -4.46 7.82
CA ARG A 321 -8.68 -4.02 8.27
C ARG A 321 -7.85 -5.17 8.87
N GLU A 322 -8.48 -6.02 9.67
CA GLU A 322 -7.83 -7.22 10.23
C GLU A 322 -7.49 -8.24 9.13
N GLU A 323 -8.37 -8.41 8.15
CA GLU A 323 -8.11 -9.27 6.98
C GLU A 323 -6.92 -8.75 6.15
N ILE A 324 -6.86 -7.43 5.89
CA ILE A 324 -5.71 -6.80 5.22
C ILE A 324 -4.42 -7.01 6.02
N LYS A 325 -4.46 -6.92 7.35
CA LYS A 325 -3.28 -7.19 8.21
C LYS A 325 -2.84 -8.65 8.09
N LYS A 326 -3.78 -9.60 8.14
CA LYS A 326 -3.50 -11.03 7.96
C LYS A 326 -2.87 -11.30 6.59
N ASN A 327 -3.45 -10.75 5.52
CA ASN A 327 -2.95 -10.91 4.15
C ASN A 327 -1.56 -10.29 3.97
N LYS A 328 -1.29 -9.13 4.56
CA LYS A 328 0.06 -8.52 4.59
C LYS A 328 1.06 -9.41 5.32
N LYS A 329 0.68 -10.02 6.45
CA LYS A 329 1.54 -10.96 7.19
C LYS A 329 1.83 -12.23 6.38
N ILE A 330 0.82 -12.81 5.73
CA ILE A 330 0.99 -13.97 4.84
C ILE A 330 1.94 -13.64 3.69
N LYS A 331 1.76 -12.48 3.04
CA LYS A 331 2.64 -12.02 1.96
C LYS A 331 4.09 -11.87 2.44
N LEU A 332 4.31 -11.25 3.60
CA LEU A 332 5.63 -11.12 4.19
C LEU A 332 6.29 -12.49 4.44
N MET A 333 5.54 -13.45 4.98
CA MET A 333 6.04 -14.81 5.21
C MET A 333 6.38 -15.53 3.89
N LEU A 334 5.59 -15.35 2.84
CA LEU A 334 5.87 -15.90 1.51
C LEU A 334 7.13 -15.28 0.89
N ASP A 335 7.29 -13.96 1.00
CA ASP A 335 8.46 -13.25 0.49
C ASP A 335 9.74 -13.67 1.25
N GLN A 336 9.65 -13.89 2.57
CA GLN A 336 10.72 -14.47 3.39
C GLN A 336 11.07 -15.91 2.99
N LYS A 337 10.06 -16.75 2.70
CA LYS A 337 10.30 -18.10 2.19
C LYS A 337 10.99 -18.06 0.83
N LYS A 338 10.55 -17.20 -0.10
CA LYS A 338 11.17 -17.03 -1.41
C LYS A 338 12.63 -16.59 -1.32
N THR A 339 12.94 -15.63 -0.43
CA THR A 339 14.32 -15.18 -0.21
C THR A 339 15.18 -16.29 0.38
N LYS A 340 14.68 -17.05 1.37
CA LYS A 340 15.40 -18.23 1.90
C LYS A 340 15.64 -19.29 0.83
N SER A 341 14.62 -19.63 0.04
CA SER A 341 14.75 -20.58 -1.06
C SER A 341 15.76 -20.11 -2.11
N LYS A 342 15.77 -18.81 -2.44
CA LYS A 342 16.78 -18.22 -3.33
C LYS A 342 18.18 -18.34 -2.75
N MET A 343 18.38 -18.00 -1.48
CA MET A 343 19.70 -18.15 -0.83
C MET A 343 20.18 -19.61 -0.83
N ILE A 344 19.28 -20.57 -0.59
CA ILE A 344 19.62 -22.00 -0.67
C ILE A 344 20.02 -22.38 -2.09
N LEU A 345 19.29 -21.90 -3.10
CA LEU A 345 19.61 -22.14 -4.51
C LEU A 345 20.97 -21.55 -4.87
N ASP A 346 21.22 -20.29 -4.52
CA ASP A 346 22.47 -19.57 -4.76
C ASP A 346 23.65 -20.34 -4.11
N GLN A 347 23.49 -20.79 -2.86
CA GLN A 347 24.48 -21.62 -2.15
C GLN A 347 24.72 -22.97 -2.85
N GLN A 348 23.67 -23.63 -3.35
CA GLN A 348 23.81 -24.89 -4.08
C GLN A 348 24.58 -24.68 -5.38
N THR A 349 24.28 -23.62 -6.14
CA THR A 349 25.04 -23.26 -7.34
C THR A 349 26.51 -22.95 -7.03
N GLU A 350 26.80 -22.24 -5.95
CA GLU A 350 28.19 -21.98 -5.54
C GLU A 350 28.92 -23.27 -5.18
N ASN A 351 28.27 -24.18 -4.45
CA ASN A 351 28.81 -25.50 -4.15
C ASN A 351 29.06 -26.32 -5.42
N TRP A 352 28.13 -26.31 -6.39
CA TRP A 352 28.32 -26.97 -7.68
C TRP A 352 29.51 -26.39 -8.45
N LEU A 353 29.66 -25.07 -8.48
CA LEU A 353 30.78 -24.39 -9.12
C LEU A 353 32.12 -24.76 -8.45
N GLN A 354 32.14 -24.89 -7.11
CA GLN A 354 33.32 -25.36 -6.39
C GLN A 354 33.69 -26.80 -6.74
N ILE A 355 32.69 -27.70 -6.84
CA ILE A 355 32.90 -29.09 -7.25
C ILE A 355 33.43 -29.15 -8.69
N GLU A 356 32.84 -28.38 -9.61
CA GLU A 356 33.28 -28.29 -11.00
C GLU A 356 34.73 -27.80 -11.11
N ASN A 357 35.07 -26.74 -10.38
CA ASN A 357 36.44 -26.24 -10.32
C ASN A 357 37.42 -27.29 -9.77
N GLN A 358 37.04 -28.05 -8.74
CA GLN A 358 37.87 -29.15 -8.23
C GLN A 358 38.03 -30.29 -9.24
N MET A 359 36.97 -30.63 -9.98
CA MET A 359 37.00 -31.64 -11.04
C MET A 359 37.92 -31.20 -12.19
N ASN A 360 37.79 -29.96 -12.66
CA ASN A 360 38.65 -29.39 -13.69
C ASN A 360 40.13 -29.39 -13.24
N LEU A 361 40.40 -29.10 -11.97
CA LEU A 361 41.76 -29.16 -11.41
C LEU A 361 42.30 -30.60 -11.39
N LYS A 362 41.47 -31.59 -11.06
CA LYS A 362 41.84 -33.02 -11.10
C LYS A 362 42.08 -33.49 -12.52
N GLU A 363 41.23 -33.10 -13.46
CA GLU A 363 41.37 -33.43 -14.87
C GLU A 363 42.67 -32.85 -15.45
N LYS A 364 42.97 -31.59 -15.14
CA LYS A 364 44.25 -30.97 -15.50
C LYS A 364 45.45 -31.73 -14.93
N LYS A 365 45.41 -32.12 -13.66
CA LYS A 365 46.47 -32.95 -13.04
C LYS A 365 46.63 -34.30 -13.71
N ILE A 366 45.54 -34.92 -14.18
CA ILE A 366 45.58 -36.18 -14.94
C ILE A 366 46.21 -35.94 -16.31
N GLN A 367 45.81 -34.88 -17.02
CA GLN A 367 46.41 -34.46 -18.29
C GLN A 367 47.91 -34.22 -18.15
N ASP A 368 48.33 -33.44 -17.15
CA ASP A 368 49.74 -33.16 -16.88
C ASP A 368 50.53 -34.48 -16.65
N LYS A 369 49.97 -35.44 -15.90
CA LYS A 369 50.59 -36.77 -15.68
C LYS A 369 50.65 -37.63 -16.94
N VAL A 370 49.63 -37.54 -17.80
CA VAL A 370 49.60 -38.26 -19.09
C VAL A 370 50.65 -37.67 -20.03
N GLU A 371 50.77 -36.35 -20.09
CA GLU A 371 51.82 -35.67 -20.86
C GLU A 371 53.21 -35.99 -20.31
N GLU A 372 53.41 -35.98 -18.99
CA GLU A 372 54.66 -36.38 -18.37
C GLU A 372 55.01 -37.84 -18.73
N SER A 373 54.03 -38.74 -18.71
CA SER A 373 54.21 -40.14 -19.12
C SER A 373 54.52 -40.27 -20.61
N LYS A 374 53.88 -39.49 -21.48
CA LYS A 374 54.19 -39.44 -22.92
C LYS A 374 55.62 -38.94 -23.15
N MET A 375 56.03 -37.88 -22.45
CA MET A 375 57.38 -37.33 -22.53
C MET A 375 58.44 -38.32 -22.02
N LYS A 376 58.17 -39.05 -20.93
CA LYS A 376 59.04 -40.14 -20.45
C LYS A 376 59.17 -41.25 -21.50
N ARG A 377 58.07 -41.71 -22.09
CA ARG A 377 58.09 -42.70 -23.17
C ARG A 377 58.84 -42.20 -24.40
N MET A 378 58.69 -40.93 -24.78
CA MET A 378 59.46 -40.36 -25.90
C MET A 378 60.96 -40.34 -25.60
N LYS A 379 61.37 -39.92 -24.40
CA LYS A 379 62.77 -39.98 -23.96
C LYS A 379 63.30 -41.42 -23.94
N GLU A 380 62.52 -42.38 -23.45
CA GLU A 380 62.88 -43.80 -23.52
C GLU A 380 63.04 -44.30 -24.95
N VAL A 381 62.16 -43.88 -25.87
CA VAL A 381 62.26 -44.20 -27.30
C VAL A 381 63.50 -43.55 -27.92
N GLU A 382 63.82 -42.30 -27.58
CA GLU A 382 65.05 -41.62 -28.03
C GLU A 382 66.30 -42.33 -27.52
N ILE A 383 66.35 -42.67 -26.22
CA ILE A 383 67.43 -43.47 -25.64
C ILE A 383 67.55 -44.82 -26.33
N LYS A 384 66.43 -45.48 -26.66
CA LYS A 384 66.43 -46.78 -27.35
C LYS A 384 66.88 -46.64 -28.82
N LYS A 385 66.50 -45.56 -29.50
CA LYS A 385 66.99 -45.22 -30.85
C LYS A 385 68.49 -44.95 -30.83
N GLU A 386 68.99 -44.20 -29.85
CA GLU A 386 70.42 -43.90 -29.72
C GLU A 386 71.22 -45.15 -29.35
N LYS A 387 70.71 -45.99 -28.45
CA LYS A 387 71.31 -47.30 -28.14
C LYS A 387 71.38 -48.20 -29.37
N ASN A 388 70.31 -48.25 -30.17
CA ASN A 388 70.30 -49.00 -31.43
C ASN A 388 71.27 -48.41 -32.46
N ARG A 389 71.43 -47.08 -32.51
CA ARG A 389 72.40 -46.40 -33.37
C ARG A 389 73.85 -46.75 -32.98
N LEU A 390 74.15 -46.76 -31.68
CA LEU A 390 75.45 -47.17 -31.16
C LEU A 390 75.74 -48.65 -31.48
N ILE A 391 74.77 -49.55 -31.27
CA ILE A 391 74.91 -50.97 -31.66
C ILE A 391 75.15 -51.10 -33.17
N MET A 392 74.43 -50.34 -34.00
CA MET A 392 74.61 -50.36 -35.46
C MET A 392 76.02 -49.88 -35.84
N ASN A 393 76.53 -48.85 -35.19
CA ASN A 393 77.89 -48.35 -35.40
C ASN A 393 78.94 -49.39 -34.98
N ASP A 394 78.77 -50.05 -33.83
CA ASP A 394 79.66 -51.14 -33.38
C ASP A 394 79.64 -52.32 -34.36
N VAL A 395 78.47 -52.68 -34.90
CA VAL A 395 78.34 -53.72 -35.93
C VAL A 395 79.05 -53.32 -37.22
N ILE A 396 78.91 -52.05 -37.66
CA ILE A 396 79.62 -51.52 -38.84
C ILE A 396 81.13 -51.52 -38.61
N GLU A 397 81.59 -51.11 -37.43
CA GLU A 397 83.02 -51.07 -37.10
C GLU A 397 83.62 -52.48 -36.99
N ASN A 398 82.88 -53.44 -36.42
CA ASN A 398 83.28 -54.84 -36.38
C ASN A 398 83.32 -55.48 -37.77
N LYS A 399 82.38 -55.13 -38.67
CA LYS A 399 82.45 -55.55 -40.07
C LYS A 399 83.69 -54.99 -40.77
N ARG A 400 84.01 -53.70 -40.59
CA ARG A 400 85.23 -53.09 -41.15
C ARG A 400 86.52 -53.72 -40.60
N LYS A 401 86.56 -54.06 -39.31
CA LYS A 401 87.69 -54.78 -38.70
C LYS A 401 87.84 -56.18 -39.29
N LYS A 402 86.73 -56.88 -39.52
CA LYS A 402 86.73 -58.21 -40.16
C LYS A 402 87.19 -58.14 -41.62
N GLU A 403 86.69 -57.18 -42.40
CA GLU A 403 87.12 -56.96 -43.79
C GLU A 403 88.63 -56.65 -43.87
N LYS A 404 89.19 -55.83 -42.97
CA LYS A 404 90.64 -55.60 -42.91
C LYS A 404 91.45 -56.87 -42.62
N ILE A 405 90.96 -57.74 -41.72
CA ILE A 405 91.61 -59.02 -41.41
C ILE A 405 91.57 -59.96 -42.63
N ASP A 406 90.44 -59.99 -43.34
CA ASP A 406 90.27 -60.84 -44.52
C ASP A 406 91.12 -60.32 -45.71
N GLU A 407 91.25 -59.01 -45.89
CA GLU A 407 92.17 -58.39 -46.86
C GLU A 407 93.65 -58.70 -46.54
N GLU A 408 94.04 -58.67 -45.27
CA GLU A 408 95.42 -58.94 -44.84
C GLU A 408 95.78 -60.43 -44.96
N LYS A 409 94.83 -61.34 -44.72
CA LYS A 409 94.98 -62.77 -45.04
C LYS A 409 95.13 -63.01 -46.54
N ALA A 410 94.34 -62.33 -47.37
CA ALA A 410 94.46 -62.44 -48.82
C ALA A 410 95.84 -61.96 -49.32
N ARG A 411 96.38 -60.87 -48.75
CA ARG A 411 97.73 -60.40 -49.08
C ARG A 411 98.82 -61.41 -48.73
N LYS A 412 98.77 -62.04 -47.56
CA LYS A 412 99.73 -63.09 -47.17
C LYS A 412 99.71 -64.30 -48.10
N ILE A 413 98.52 -64.74 -48.53
CA ILE A 413 98.38 -65.85 -49.48
C ILE A 413 98.98 -65.50 -50.85
N ILE A 414 98.83 -64.25 -51.31
CA ILE A 414 99.44 -63.79 -52.58
C ILE A 414 100.97 -63.73 -52.45
N GLU A 415 101.48 -63.30 -51.31
CA GLU A 415 102.93 -63.21 -51.04
C GLU A 415 103.60 -64.59 -50.95
N GLU A 416 102.94 -65.59 -50.35
CA GLU A 416 103.39 -66.98 -50.33
C GLU A 416 103.42 -67.61 -51.73
N HIS A 417 102.36 -67.43 -52.54
CA HIS A 417 102.35 -67.92 -53.92
C HIS A 417 103.43 -67.26 -54.79
N ASN A 418 103.74 -65.97 -54.58
CA ASN A 418 104.80 -65.30 -55.32
C ASN A 418 106.19 -65.86 -54.99
N LYS A 419 106.46 -66.23 -53.73
CA LYS A 419 107.70 -66.92 -53.34
C LYS A 419 107.83 -68.30 -53.98
N GLU A 420 106.76 -69.09 -53.99
CA GLU A 420 106.76 -70.40 -54.66
C GLU A 420 107.01 -70.26 -56.18
N LEU A 421 106.48 -69.20 -56.80
CA LEU A 421 106.71 -68.91 -58.21
C LEU A 421 108.18 -68.56 -58.51
N GLU A 422 108.82 -67.77 -57.65
CA GLU A 422 110.24 -67.41 -57.76
C GLU A 422 111.16 -68.64 -57.64
N GLU A 423 110.87 -69.54 -56.68
CA GLU A 423 111.62 -70.80 -56.51
C GLU A 423 111.48 -71.73 -57.75
N LEU A 424 110.31 -71.77 -58.37
CA LEU A 424 110.09 -72.53 -59.61
C LEU A 424 110.86 -71.95 -60.80
N ILE A 425 110.98 -70.62 -60.89
CA ILE A 425 111.75 -69.94 -61.94
C ILE A 425 113.25 -70.24 -61.79
N GLU A 426 113.79 -70.28 -60.57
CA GLU A 426 115.18 -70.65 -60.34
C GLU A 426 115.47 -72.11 -60.68
N ARG A 427 114.58 -73.05 -60.31
CA ARG A 427 114.70 -74.46 -60.70
C ARG A 427 114.73 -74.65 -62.21
N LYS A 428 113.90 -73.90 -62.94
CA LYS A 428 113.87 -73.96 -64.41
C LYS A 428 115.18 -73.50 -65.03
N LYS A 429 115.74 -72.38 -64.55
CA LYS A 429 117.06 -71.88 -65.01
C LYS A 429 118.18 -72.90 -64.74
N TRP A 430 118.13 -73.57 -63.59
CA TRP A 430 119.12 -74.59 -63.22
C TRP A 430 119.06 -75.83 -64.13
N MET A 431 117.84 -76.28 -64.48
CA MET A 431 117.63 -77.36 -65.44
C MET A 431 118.15 -77.00 -66.85
N GLU A 432 117.93 -75.77 -67.30
CA GLU A 432 118.44 -75.29 -68.60
C GLU A 432 119.98 -75.29 -68.64
N THR A 433 120.66 -74.96 -67.54
CA THR A 433 122.13 -75.08 -67.44
C THR A 433 122.64 -76.52 -67.47
N LEU A 434 121.94 -77.47 -66.85
CA LEU A 434 122.32 -78.88 -66.91
C LEU A 434 122.17 -79.44 -68.34
N ASP A 435 121.11 -79.05 -69.04
CA ASP A 435 120.84 -79.50 -70.41
C ASP A 435 121.92 -79.00 -71.39
N GLN A 436 122.45 -77.78 -71.19
CA GLN A 436 123.58 -77.26 -71.96
C GLN A 436 124.91 -78.00 -71.69
N ILE A 437 125.12 -78.47 -70.45
CA ILE A 437 126.31 -79.25 -70.09
C ILE A 437 126.25 -80.65 -70.73
N ALA A 438 125.07 -81.27 -70.75
CA ALA A 438 124.85 -82.57 -71.38
C ALA A 438 125.15 -82.52 -72.89
N ARG A 439 124.63 -81.53 -73.62
CA ARG A 439 124.88 -81.35 -75.07
C ARG A 439 126.35 -81.11 -75.40
N LYS A 440 127.10 -80.42 -74.53
CA LYS A 440 128.56 -80.22 -74.71
C LYS A 440 129.35 -81.51 -74.55
N LYS A 441 128.95 -82.42 -73.66
CA LYS A 441 129.60 -83.74 -73.50
C LYS A 441 129.28 -84.68 -74.67
N GLU A 442 128.05 -84.67 -75.15
CA GLU A 442 127.62 -85.49 -76.29
C GLU A 442 128.37 -85.11 -77.58
N ASN A 443 128.50 -83.81 -77.89
CA ASN A 443 129.25 -83.35 -79.04
C ASN A 443 130.75 -83.70 -78.99
N LYS A 444 131.34 -83.82 -77.79
CA LYS A 444 132.73 -84.23 -77.61
C LYS A 444 132.93 -85.72 -77.92
N LEU A 445 131.97 -86.57 -77.51
CA LEU A 445 131.99 -88.01 -77.79
C LEU A 445 131.78 -88.33 -79.27
N ILE A 446 130.94 -87.54 -79.97
CA ILE A 446 130.73 -87.69 -81.43
C ILE A 446 132.04 -87.38 -82.19
N LEU A 447 132.81 -86.39 -81.75
CA LEU A 447 134.09 -86.03 -82.37
C LEU A 447 135.18 -87.08 -82.17
N GLU A 448 135.27 -87.69 -80.98
CA GLU A 448 136.21 -88.79 -80.70
C GLU A 448 135.84 -90.08 -81.47
N SER A 449 134.55 -90.37 -81.60
CA SER A 449 134.04 -91.51 -82.39
C SER A 449 134.38 -91.41 -83.88
N ASN A 450 134.28 -90.20 -84.46
CA ASN A 450 134.64 -89.98 -85.86
C ASN A 450 136.16 -90.10 -86.11
N LYS A 451 136.98 -89.71 -85.13
CA LYS A 451 138.45 -89.85 -85.20
C LYS A 451 138.89 -91.33 -85.24
N VAL A 452 138.26 -92.16 -84.42
CA VAL A 452 138.51 -93.62 -84.39
C VAL A 452 138.05 -94.29 -85.69
N LYS A 453 136.91 -93.88 -86.27
CA LYS A 453 136.45 -94.41 -87.57
C LYS A 453 137.43 -94.09 -88.70
N THR A 454 138.04 -92.90 -88.71
CA THR A 454 139.05 -92.56 -89.72
C THR A 454 140.37 -93.33 -89.56
N GLU A 455 140.82 -93.58 -88.32
CA GLU A 455 142.03 -94.38 -88.06
C GLU A 455 141.85 -95.86 -88.41
N VAL A 456 140.68 -96.44 -88.14
CA VAL A 456 140.36 -97.83 -88.52
C VAL A 456 140.30 -97.97 -90.05
N SER A 457 139.68 -97.01 -90.74
CA SER A 457 139.60 -97.03 -92.21
C SER A 457 140.98 -96.90 -92.88
N SER A 458 141.87 -96.07 -92.32
CA SER A 458 143.23 -95.90 -92.83
C SER A 458 144.10 -97.15 -92.64
N LYS A 459 144.01 -97.81 -91.48
CA LYS A 459 144.74 -99.07 -91.20
C LYS A 459 144.19 -100.26 -92.00
N MET A 460 142.89 -100.27 -92.32
CA MET A 460 142.29 -101.31 -93.16
C MET A 460 142.77 -101.22 -94.61
N MET A 461 142.98 -100.00 -95.14
CA MET A 461 143.56 -99.81 -96.48
C MET A 461 145.04 -100.22 -96.55
N GLU A 462 145.83 -100.02 -95.49
CA GLU A 462 147.22 -100.49 -95.42
C GLU A 462 147.30 -102.02 -95.41
N LEU A 463 146.40 -102.69 -94.69
CA LEU A 463 146.26 -104.15 -94.70
C LEU A 463 145.85 -104.68 -96.09
N HIS A 464 144.96 -103.97 -96.79
CA HIS A 464 144.54 -104.39 -98.12
C HIS A 464 145.65 -104.27 -99.17
N LYS A 465 146.55 -103.29 -99.03
CA LYS A 465 147.74 -103.17 -99.89
C LYS A 465 148.83 -104.21 -99.60
N SER A 466 148.92 -104.72 -98.37
CA SER A 466 149.89 -105.76 -97.99
C SER A 466 149.48 -107.19 -98.39
N LEU A 467 148.21 -107.39 -98.79
CA LEU A 467 147.67 -108.68 -99.23
C LEU A 467 147.67 -108.85 -100.76
N ILE A 468 148.00 -107.81 -101.52
CA ILE A 468 148.06 -107.82 -103.00
C ILE A 468 149.50 -107.92 -103.53
N ASN A 469 150.51 -107.69 -102.68
CA ASN A 469 151.91 -108.07 -102.90
C ASN A 469 152.21 -109.38 -102.18
#